data_AF-A0A0S9C120-F1
#
_entry.id   AF-A0A0S9C120-F1
#
_cell.length_a   1.000
_cell.length_b   1.000
_cell.length_c   1.000
_cell.angle_alpha   90.00
_cell.angle_beta   90.00
_cell.angle_gamma   90.00
#
_symmetry.space_group_name_H-M   'P 1'
#
loop_
_entity.id
_entity.type
_entity.pdbx_description
1 polymer ?
#
loop_
_entity_poly.entity_id
_entity_poly.type
_entity_poly.pdbx_seq_one_letter_code
_entity_poly.pdbx_strand_id
1 'polypeptide(L)'
;MSVNLTLLTVMGALYACGIYLILERSLTRVLLGLMMLTNATNLLILTTGGYAGLAPLFSKDTAPGEYNDPLPQALILTSIVISFAVTAFMLGIIYRTWVLAREDEIQDDAEDRRVAKTPSFDVEDDSVIPVETSEFPLTMIGSDGQSVSDAPDGADATVKVADRKLDAKKAASEEQPGSLNITPPNKEGGGQ
;
A
#
# COMPACT_ATOMS: atom_id res chain seq x y z
N MET A 1 2.75 40.20 12.93
CA MET A 1 1.91 39.01 12.69
C MET A 1 1.03 38.80 13.91
N SER A 2 -0.25 39.17 13.86
CA SER A 2 -1.20 38.82 14.92
C SER A 2 -1.86 37.49 14.55
N VAL A 3 -1.42 36.40 15.19
CA VAL A 3 -2.06 35.09 15.02
C VAL A 3 -3.48 35.17 15.60
N ASN A 4 -4.49 34.83 14.81
CA ASN A 4 -5.87 34.86 15.28
C ASN A 4 -6.17 33.61 16.12
N LEU A 5 -5.94 33.71 17.42
CA LEU A 5 -6.09 32.60 18.38
C LEU A 5 -7.51 32.04 18.41
N THR A 6 -8.51 32.91 18.23
CA THR A 6 -9.92 32.51 18.17
C THR A 6 -10.18 31.57 17.01
N LEU A 7 -9.69 31.92 15.80
CA LEU A 7 -9.88 31.10 14.61
C LEU A 7 -9.19 29.74 14.75
N LEU A 8 -8.00 29.73 15.35
CA LEU A 8 -7.22 28.51 15.61
C LEU A 8 -7.93 27.59 16.61
N THR A 9 -8.51 28.17 17.67
CA THR A 9 -9.25 27.42 18.69
C THR A 9 -10.53 26.80 18.11
N VAL A 10 -11.28 27.58 17.31
CA VAL A 10 -12.48 27.10 16.63
C VAL A 10 -12.14 25.98 15.63
N MET A 11 -11.07 26.15 14.84
CA MET A 11 -10.56 25.12 13.93
C MET A 11 -10.22 23.82 14.69
N GLY A 12 -9.48 23.93 15.79
CA GLY A 12 -9.12 22.77 16.62
C GLY A 12 -10.34 22.05 17.20
N ALA A 13 -11.33 22.79 17.68
CA ALA A 13 -12.58 22.22 18.18
C ALA A 13 -13.38 21.51 17.08
N LEU A 14 -13.44 22.08 15.87
CA LEU A 14 -14.08 21.46 14.71
C LEU A 14 -13.38 20.16 14.30
N TYR A 15 -12.03 20.12 14.27
CA TYR A 15 -11.28 18.89 14.01
C TYR A 15 -11.52 17.83 15.08
N ALA A 16 -11.46 18.21 16.36
CA ALA A 16 -11.68 17.29 17.47
C ALA A 16 -13.08 16.66 17.41
N CYS A 17 -14.12 17.49 17.22
CA CYS A 17 -15.49 17.03 17.10
C CYS A 17 -15.72 16.21 15.81
N GLY A 18 -15.15 16.64 14.69
CA GLY A 18 -15.26 15.93 13.42
C GLY A 18 -14.62 14.53 13.46
N ILE A 19 -13.40 14.43 14.00
CA ILE A 19 -12.71 13.14 14.18
C ILE A 19 -13.49 12.25 15.15
N TYR A 20 -13.99 12.80 16.26
CA TYR A 20 -14.82 12.05 17.21
C TYR A 20 -16.06 11.45 16.52
N LEU A 21 -16.78 12.23 15.72
CA LEU A 21 -17.98 11.78 15.02
C LEU A 21 -17.69 10.74 13.92
N ILE A 22 -16.55 10.81 13.25
CA ILE A 22 -16.14 9.79 12.26
C ILE A 22 -15.88 8.42 12.90
N LEU A 23 -15.47 8.39 14.17
CA LEU A 23 -15.22 7.14 14.89
C LEU A 23 -16.50 6.46 15.40
N GLU A 24 -17.67 7.07 15.21
CA GLU A 24 -18.94 6.46 15.60
C GLU A 24 -19.45 5.46 14.56
N ARG A 25 -20.26 4.49 15.01
CA ARG A 25 -20.82 3.45 14.14
C ARG A 25 -21.97 3.92 13.25
N SER A 26 -22.61 5.05 13.54
CA SER A 26 -23.77 5.52 12.77
C SER A 26 -23.32 6.33 11.56
N LEU A 27 -23.83 5.97 10.37
CA LEU A 27 -23.47 6.61 9.11
C LEU A 27 -23.86 8.10 9.11
N THR A 28 -24.98 8.44 9.74
CA THR A 28 -25.40 9.84 9.90
C THR A 28 -24.42 10.65 10.76
N ARG A 29 -23.87 10.06 11.84
CA ARG A 29 -22.84 10.70 12.67
C ARG A 29 -21.53 10.85 11.89
N VAL A 30 -21.12 9.85 11.13
CA VAL A 30 -19.95 9.95 10.23
C VAL A 30 -20.13 11.07 9.19
N LEU A 31 -21.34 11.24 8.63
CA LEU A 31 -21.65 12.31 7.68
C LEU A 31 -21.45 13.70 8.30
N LEU A 32 -21.99 13.89 9.52
CA LEU A 32 -21.81 15.13 10.28
C LEU A 32 -20.34 15.37 10.63
N GLY A 33 -19.61 14.30 10.97
CA GLY A 33 -18.18 14.35 11.23
C GLY A 33 -17.39 14.84 10.01
N LEU A 34 -17.69 14.28 8.84
CA LEU A 34 -17.07 14.71 7.57
C LEU A 34 -17.39 16.18 7.26
N MET A 35 -18.64 16.62 7.47
CA MET A 35 -19.00 18.04 7.33
C MET A 35 -18.19 18.95 8.26
N MET A 36 -18.03 18.58 9.53
CA MET A 36 -17.23 19.37 10.48
C MET A 36 -15.75 19.42 10.08
N LEU A 37 -15.18 18.30 9.62
CA LEU A 37 -13.81 18.20 9.12
C LEU A 37 -13.57 19.04 7.86
N THR A 38 -14.50 19.05 6.91
CA THR A 38 -14.43 19.94 5.75
C THR A 38 -14.41 21.40 6.18
N ASN A 39 -15.31 21.80 7.09
CA ASN A 39 -15.35 23.18 7.59
C ASN A 39 -14.05 23.56 8.32
N ALA A 40 -13.49 22.64 9.12
CA ALA A 40 -12.20 22.84 9.79
C ALA A 40 -11.06 23.04 8.76
N THR A 41 -11.05 22.24 7.70
CA THR A 41 -10.05 22.33 6.62
C THR A 41 -10.17 23.63 5.83
N ASN A 42 -11.40 24.09 5.58
CA ASN A 42 -11.63 25.39 4.95
C ASN A 42 -11.09 26.55 5.82
N LEU A 43 -11.28 26.48 7.14
CA LEU A 43 -10.69 27.45 8.07
C LEU A 43 -9.16 27.36 8.13
N LEU A 44 -8.59 26.16 8.03
CA LEU A 44 -7.15 25.95 7.93
C LEU A 44 -6.59 26.68 6.71
N ILE A 45 -7.16 26.44 5.53
CA ILE A 45 -6.75 27.10 4.28
C ILE A 45 -6.88 28.63 4.40
N LEU A 46 -8.00 29.12 4.97
CA LEU A 46 -8.20 30.54 5.20
C LEU A 46 -7.11 31.14 6.11
N THR A 47 -6.72 30.43 7.17
CA THR A 47 -5.68 30.87 8.11
C THR A 47 -4.31 30.95 7.44
N THR A 48 -4.03 30.08 6.47
CA THR A 48 -2.79 30.13 5.68
C THR A 48 -2.72 31.29 4.69
N GLY A 49 -3.88 31.87 4.33
CA GLY A 49 -4.00 32.95 3.34
C GLY A 49 -3.51 34.33 3.79
N GLY A 50 -3.05 34.48 5.04
CA GLY A 50 -2.38 35.68 5.51
C GLY A 50 -3.30 36.78 6.02
N TYR A 51 -2.91 38.04 5.82
CA TYR A 51 -3.58 39.20 6.40
C TYR A 51 -4.90 39.49 5.69
N ALA A 52 -5.92 39.90 6.45
CA ALA A 52 -7.21 40.28 5.92
C ALA A 52 -7.11 41.57 5.08
N GLY A 53 -7.05 41.41 3.76
CA GLY A 53 -7.14 42.49 2.78
C GLY A 53 -8.56 42.72 2.25
N LEU A 54 -8.66 43.59 1.24
CA LEU A 54 -9.86 43.82 0.45
C LEU A 54 -10.18 42.61 -0.44
N ALA A 55 -11.44 42.48 -0.84
CA ALA A 55 -11.85 41.43 -1.78
C ALA A 55 -10.99 41.54 -3.07
N PRO A 56 -10.52 40.42 -3.65
CA PRO A 56 -9.66 40.41 -4.83
C PRO A 56 -10.45 40.74 -6.11
N LEU A 57 -11.05 41.93 -6.13
CA LEU A 57 -11.80 42.51 -7.22
C LEU A 57 -11.07 43.76 -7.65
N PHE A 58 -10.71 43.83 -8.94
CA PHE A 58 -9.91 44.94 -9.45
C PHE A 58 -10.62 46.28 -9.26
N SER A 59 -9.97 47.18 -8.52
CA SER A 59 -10.36 48.58 -8.36
C SER A 59 -9.17 49.48 -8.69
N LYS A 60 -9.45 50.60 -9.37
CA LYS A 60 -8.43 51.54 -9.87
C LYS A 60 -7.73 52.32 -8.74
N ASP A 61 -8.43 52.49 -7.62
CA ASP A 61 -8.01 53.32 -6.49
C ASP A 61 -7.32 52.51 -5.38
N THR A 62 -7.13 51.21 -5.58
CA THR A 62 -6.64 50.28 -4.55
C THR A 62 -5.28 49.71 -4.95
N ALA A 63 -4.30 49.81 -4.04
CA ALA A 63 -2.95 49.30 -4.30
C ALA A 63 -2.92 47.76 -4.32
N PRO A 64 -2.07 47.12 -5.15
CA PRO A 64 -2.02 45.65 -5.27
C PRO A 64 -1.78 44.90 -3.95
N GLY A 65 -1.08 45.51 -3.00
CA GLY A 65 -0.79 44.90 -1.69
C GLY A 65 -1.92 44.98 -0.67
N GLU A 66 -3.02 45.66 -0.98
CA GLU A 66 -4.20 45.77 -0.10
C GLU A 66 -5.21 44.65 -0.34
N TYR A 67 -5.07 43.88 -1.41
CA TYR A 67 -5.95 42.76 -1.72
C TYR A 67 -5.60 41.51 -0.89
N ASN A 68 -6.62 40.73 -0.55
CA ASN A 68 -6.43 39.36 -0.07
C ASN A 68 -5.87 38.47 -1.18
N ASP A 69 -5.13 37.42 -0.79
CA ASP A 69 -4.69 36.38 -1.71
C ASP A 69 -5.91 35.66 -2.33
N PRO A 70 -6.08 35.67 -3.67
CA PRO A 70 -7.16 34.97 -4.34
C PRO A 70 -6.99 33.44 -4.36
N LEU A 71 -5.77 32.92 -4.16
CA LEU A 71 -5.47 31.50 -4.28
C LEU A 71 -6.20 30.67 -3.19
N PRO A 72 -6.08 30.99 -1.88
CA PRO A 72 -6.83 30.29 -0.84
C PRO A 72 -8.35 30.32 -1.05
N GLN A 73 -8.89 31.43 -1.59
CA GLN A 73 -10.33 31.58 -1.83
C GLN A 73 -10.83 30.62 -2.92
N ALA A 74 -10.08 30.50 -4.02
CA ALA A 74 -10.39 29.55 -5.09
C ALA A 74 -10.31 28.09 -4.60
N LEU A 75 -9.34 27.76 -3.75
CA LEU A 75 -9.22 26.43 -3.14
C LEU A 75 -10.40 26.11 -2.23
N ILE A 76 -10.84 27.06 -1.40
CA ILE A 76 -12.01 26.89 -0.52
C ILE A 76 -13.28 26.67 -1.35
N LEU A 77 -13.50 27.45 -2.41
CA LEU A 77 -14.66 27.26 -3.29
C LEU A 77 -14.70 25.84 -3.89
N THR A 78 -13.55 25.34 -4.34
CA THR A 78 -13.42 23.99 -4.89
C THR A 78 -13.70 22.92 -3.82
N SER A 79 -13.15 23.10 -2.63
CA SER A 79 -13.39 22.23 -1.47
C SER A 79 -14.86 22.14 -1.10
N ILE A 80 -15.60 23.26 -1.14
CA ILE A 80 -17.04 23.30 -0.86
C ILE A 80 -17.81 22.45 -1.88
N VAL A 81 -17.51 22.56 -3.17
CA VAL A 81 -18.22 21.80 -4.22
C VAL A 81 -17.94 20.30 -4.10
N ILE A 82 -16.67 19.91 -3.89
CA ILE A 82 -16.30 18.51 -3.68
C ILE A 82 -17.01 17.95 -2.45
N SER A 83 -16.99 18.70 -1.35
CA SER A 83 -17.62 18.25 -0.11
C SER A 83 -19.13 18.15 -0.24
N PHE A 84 -19.77 19.04 -1.00
CA PHE A 84 -21.19 18.94 -1.32
C PHE A 84 -21.50 17.67 -2.13
N ALA A 85 -20.68 17.36 -3.14
CA ALA A 85 -20.85 16.14 -3.93
C ALA A 85 -20.69 14.86 -3.07
N VAL A 86 -19.65 14.80 -2.24
CA VAL A 86 -19.43 13.67 -1.32
C VAL A 86 -20.56 13.56 -0.29
N THR A 87 -21.02 14.69 0.26
CA THR A 87 -22.17 14.73 1.17
C THR A 87 -23.42 14.19 0.51
N ALA A 88 -23.75 14.65 -0.70
CA ALA A 88 -24.93 14.20 -1.43
C ALA A 88 -24.85 12.70 -1.76
N PHE A 89 -23.67 12.22 -2.14
CA PHE A 89 -23.42 10.80 -2.38
C PHE A 89 -23.61 9.97 -1.11
N MET A 90 -23.01 10.39 -0.01
CA MET A 90 -23.08 9.70 1.27
C MET A 90 -24.51 9.73 1.85
N LEU A 91 -25.22 10.84 1.69
CA LEU A 91 -26.65 10.93 2.03
C LEU A 91 -27.49 9.98 1.17
N GLY A 92 -27.14 9.81 -0.10
CA GLY A 92 -27.74 8.81 -0.98
C GLY A 92 -27.52 7.38 -0.50
N ILE A 93 -26.31 7.07 -0.01
CA ILE A 93 -26.00 5.76 0.62
C ILE A 93 -26.82 5.59 1.88
N ILE A 94 -26.82 6.56 2.79
CA ILE A 94 -27.59 6.51 4.04
C ILE A 94 -29.06 6.26 3.75
N TYR A 95 -29.64 7.00 2.80
CA TYR A 95 -31.01 6.80 2.36
C TYR A 95 -31.24 5.38 1.82
N ARG A 96 -30.34 4.88 0.96
CA ARG A 96 -30.46 3.55 0.39
C ARG A 96 -30.36 2.46 1.46
N THR A 97 -29.44 2.59 2.41
CA THR A 97 -29.28 1.67 3.54
C THR A 97 -30.51 1.69 4.42
N TRP A 98 -31.05 2.87 4.74
CA TRP A 98 -32.27 2.98 5.52
C TRP A 98 -33.48 2.32 4.82
N VAL A 99 -33.61 2.47 3.51
CA VAL A 99 -34.70 1.83 2.74
C VAL A 99 -34.57 0.30 2.73
N LEU A 100 -33.34 -0.24 2.63
CA LEU A 100 -33.12 -1.69 2.52
C LEU A 100 -33.02 -2.41 3.87
N ALA A 101 -32.25 -1.87 4.79
CA ALA A 101 -31.92 -2.49 6.07
C ALA A 101 -32.70 -1.90 7.25
N ARG A 102 -33.27 -0.70 7.11
CA ARG A 102 -33.91 0.07 8.21
C ARG A 102 -32.99 0.34 9.42
N GLU A 103 -31.69 0.29 9.19
CA GLU A 103 -30.66 0.53 10.19
C GLU A 103 -29.72 1.63 9.69
N ASP A 104 -29.22 2.48 10.61
CA ASP A 104 -28.21 3.52 10.34
C ASP A 104 -26.84 3.16 10.93
N GLU A 105 -26.76 2.08 11.69
CA GLU A 105 -25.55 1.60 12.35
C GLU A 105 -24.79 0.59 11.48
N ILE A 106 -23.48 0.74 11.39
CA ILE A 106 -22.59 -0.21 10.74
C ILE A 106 -22.51 -1.48 11.62
N GLN A 107 -23.00 -2.58 11.06
CA GLN A 107 -23.01 -3.89 11.72
C GLN A 107 -21.69 -4.64 11.49
N ASP A 108 -21.32 -5.46 12.47
CA ASP A 108 -20.19 -6.38 12.33
C ASP A 108 -20.66 -7.62 11.56
N ASP A 109 -20.00 -7.94 10.44
CA ASP A 109 -20.34 -9.12 9.66
C ASP A 109 -19.95 -10.41 10.42
N ALA A 110 -20.86 -11.40 10.42
CA ALA A 110 -20.59 -12.70 10.98
C ALA A 110 -19.48 -13.44 10.20
N GLU A 111 -19.36 -13.17 8.89
CA GLU A 111 -18.29 -13.70 8.05
C GLU A 111 -16.92 -13.14 8.47
N ASP A 112 -16.82 -11.83 8.74
CA ASP A 112 -15.58 -11.20 9.22
C ASP A 112 -15.10 -11.87 10.53
N ARG A 113 -16.03 -12.14 11.45
CA ARG A 113 -15.71 -12.86 12.70
C ARG A 113 -15.32 -14.31 12.50
N ARG A 114 -15.78 -14.95 11.41
CA ARG A 114 -15.38 -16.31 11.04
C ARG A 114 -13.97 -16.31 10.46
N VAL A 115 -13.69 -15.42 9.51
CA VAL A 115 -12.36 -15.27 8.88
C VAL A 115 -11.30 -14.94 9.94
N ALA A 116 -11.59 -14.03 10.86
CA ALA A 116 -10.66 -13.67 11.94
C ALA A 116 -10.30 -14.84 12.89
N LYS A 117 -11.12 -15.89 12.94
CA LYS A 117 -10.86 -17.10 13.73
C LYS A 117 -10.20 -18.22 12.93
N THR A 118 -10.20 -18.12 11.59
CA THR A 118 -9.51 -19.08 10.73
C THR A 118 -8.00 -18.93 10.95
N PRO A 119 -7.27 -20.00 11.31
CA PRO A 119 -5.82 -19.93 11.42
C PRO A 119 -5.23 -19.53 10.07
N SER A 120 -4.28 -18.59 10.06
CA SER A 120 -3.60 -18.13 8.85
C SER A 120 -2.65 -19.16 8.23
N PHE A 121 -2.49 -20.31 8.91
CA PHE A 121 -1.64 -21.40 8.46
C PHE A 121 -2.37 -22.22 7.40
N ASP A 122 -1.86 -22.17 6.18
CA ASP A 122 -2.32 -22.98 5.06
C ASP A 122 -1.28 -24.08 4.80
N VAL A 123 -1.69 -25.35 4.93
CA VAL A 123 -0.80 -26.49 4.73
C VAL A 123 -0.27 -26.54 3.30
N GLU A 124 -1.05 -26.09 2.31
CA GLU A 124 -0.62 -26.11 0.91
C GLU A 124 0.41 -25.00 0.65
N ASP A 125 0.12 -23.77 1.10
CA ASP A 125 0.94 -22.58 0.86
C ASP A 125 2.19 -22.50 1.76
N ASP A 126 2.08 -22.90 3.02
CA ASP A 126 3.18 -22.90 4.01
C ASP A 126 3.92 -24.24 4.07
N SER A 127 3.63 -25.18 3.15
CA SER A 127 4.42 -26.41 3.06
C SER A 127 5.87 -26.08 2.72
N VAL A 128 6.80 -26.70 3.45
CA VAL A 128 8.21 -26.69 3.06
C VAL A 128 8.31 -27.48 1.75
N ILE A 129 8.34 -26.75 0.64
CA ILE A 129 8.51 -27.35 -0.68
C ILE A 129 9.82 -28.15 -0.63
N PRO A 130 9.77 -29.48 -0.83
CA PRO A 130 10.99 -30.27 -0.93
C PRO A 130 11.80 -29.72 -2.10
N VAL A 131 13.08 -29.41 -1.87
CA VAL A 131 13.99 -29.09 -2.96
C VAL A 131 13.97 -30.29 -3.91
N GLU A 132 13.41 -30.13 -5.11
CA GLU A 132 13.36 -31.22 -6.08
C GLU A 132 14.80 -31.59 -6.50
N THR A 133 15.38 -32.60 -5.86
CA THR A 133 16.65 -33.21 -6.26
C THR A 133 16.53 -34.08 -7.52
N SER A 134 15.38 -34.06 -8.19
CA SER A 134 15.04 -35.01 -9.27
C SER A 134 15.40 -34.54 -10.68
N GLU A 135 15.80 -33.29 -10.91
CA GLU A 135 16.11 -32.86 -12.28
C GLU A 135 17.55 -33.14 -12.74
N PHE A 136 18.53 -33.33 -11.83
CA PHE A 136 19.84 -33.89 -12.19
C PHE A 136 20.50 -34.58 -10.97
N PRO A 137 20.60 -35.93 -10.93
CA PRO A 137 21.36 -36.58 -9.86
C PRO A 137 22.86 -36.42 -10.17
N LEU A 138 23.49 -35.40 -9.60
CA LEU A 138 24.94 -35.42 -9.40
C LEU A 138 25.25 -36.46 -8.33
N THR A 139 25.40 -37.72 -8.76
CA THR A 139 25.90 -38.77 -7.86
C THR A 139 27.38 -38.49 -7.65
N MET A 140 27.76 -38.09 -6.44
CA MET A 140 29.16 -38.04 -6.03
C MET A 140 29.66 -39.49 -5.93
N ILE A 141 30.57 -39.86 -6.82
CA ILE A 141 31.14 -41.20 -6.89
C ILE A 141 32.55 -41.14 -6.30
N GLY A 142 32.82 -42.02 -5.33
CA GLY A 142 34.15 -42.19 -4.75
C GLY A 142 35.16 -42.67 -5.80
N SER A 143 36.45 -42.52 -5.54
CA SER A 143 37.52 -42.96 -6.45
C SER A 143 37.47 -44.45 -6.82
N ASP A 144 36.73 -45.23 -6.05
CA ASP A 144 36.45 -46.67 -6.16
C ASP A 144 35.15 -47.01 -6.91
N GLY A 145 34.34 -46.01 -7.31
CA GLY A 145 33.18 -46.22 -8.16
C GLY A 145 31.86 -46.51 -7.46
N GLN A 146 31.81 -46.50 -6.12
CA GLN A 146 30.57 -46.67 -5.34
C GLN A 146 29.91 -45.33 -4.97
N SER A 147 28.59 -45.35 -4.77
CA SER A 147 27.82 -44.18 -4.35
C SER A 147 28.11 -43.85 -2.89
N VAL A 148 28.65 -42.66 -2.65
CA VAL A 148 29.03 -42.22 -1.31
C VAL A 148 27.82 -41.53 -0.70
N SER A 149 27.08 -42.23 0.17
CA SER A 149 25.97 -41.63 0.93
C SER A 149 26.38 -41.02 2.27
N ASP A 150 27.67 -41.13 2.66
CA ASP A 150 28.25 -40.40 3.80
C ASP A 150 29.79 -40.62 3.86
N ALA A 151 30.60 -39.87 3.12
CA ALA A 151 32.07 -39.96 3.26
C ALA A 151 32.59 -38.96 4.30
N PRO A 152 33.61 -39.35 5.08
CA PRO A 152 34.31 -38.41 5.95
C PRO A 152 35.01 -37.33 5.12
N ASP A 153 35.02 -36.12 5.68
CA ASP A 153 35.54 -34.90 5.09
C ASP A 153 36.99 -35.09 4.57
N GLY A 154 37.20 -34.89 3.27
CA GLY A 154 38.53 -34.90 2.64
C GLY A 154 38.84 -35.98 1.58
N ALA A 155 37.88 -36.80 1.14
CA ALA A 155 38.10 -37.73 0.03
C ALA A 155 37.95 -37.06 -1.35
N ASP A 156 38.87 -37.34 -2.30
CA ASP A 156 38.80 -36.84 -3.69
C ASP A 156 37.60 -37.48 -4.42
N ALA A 157 36.51 -36.72 -4.51
CA ALA A 157 35.28 -37.13 -5.15
C ALA A 157 35.24 -36.68 -6.62
N THR A 158 34.66 -37.51 -7.48
CA THR A 158 34.38 -37.14 -8.87
C THR A 158 32.87 -37.06 -9.11
N VAL A 159 32.45 -36.01 -9.79
CA VAL A 159 31.08 -35.78 -10.22
C VAL A 159 30.92 -36.38 -11.61
N LYS A 160 29.97 -37.32 -11.77
CA LYS A 160 29.68 -37.91 -13.07
C LYS A 160 28.47 -37.20 -13.69
N VAL A 161 28.69 -36.53 -14.81
CA VAL A 161 27.63 -35.88 -15.60
C VAL A 161 27.46 -36.68 -16.89
N ALA A 162 26.38 -37.45 -16.98
CA ALA A 162 26.15 -38.44 -18.03
C ALA A 162 27.36 -39.41 -18.17
N ASP A 163 28.07 -39.41 -19.31
CA ASP A 163 29.23 -40.27 -19.58
C ASP A 163 30.58 -39.62 -19.22
N ARG A 164 30.59 -38.36 -18.76
CA ARG A 164 31.81 -37.60 -18.47
C ARG A 164 32.06 -37.56 -16.96
N LYS A 165 33.30 -37.81 -16.52
CA LYS A 165 33.72 -37.66 -15.12
C LYS A 165 34.45 -36.33 -14.95
N LEU A 166 34.02 -35.54 -13.97
CA LEU A 166 34.60 -34.24 -13.60
C LEU A 166 35.05 -34.30 -12.14
N ASP A 167 36.10 -33.57 -11.80
CA ASP A 167 36.57 -33.47 -10.42
C ASP A 167 35.63 -32.56 -9.60
N ALA A 168 35.19 -33.00 -8.42
CA ALA A 168 34.18 -32.29 -7.64
C ALA A 168 34.63 -30.90 -7.20
N LYS A 169 35.93 -30.72 -6.91
CA LYS A 169 36.50 -29.41 -6.53
C LYS A 169 36.38 -28.39 -7.67
N LYS A 170 36.41 -28.87 -8.91
CA LYS A 170 36.32 -28.01 -10.10
C LYS A 170 34.85 -27.66 -10.41
N ALA A 171 33.93 -28.61 -10.29
CA ALA A 171 32.50 -28.37 -10.50
C ALA A 171 31.93 -27.36 -9.48
N ALA A 172 32.28 -27.48 -8.20
CA ALA A 172 31.83 -26.56 -7.15
C ALA A 172 32.32 -25.11 -7.35
N SER A 173 33.42 -24.91 -8.09
CA SER A 173 33.92 -23.57 -8.43
C SER A 173 33.19 -22.93 -9.61
N GLU A 174 32.49 -23.71 -10.43
CA GLU A 174 31.74 -23.22 -11.61
C GLU A 174 30.35 -22.67 -11.25
N GLU A 175 29.74 -23.11 -10.15
CA GLU A 175 28.38 -22.74 -9.71
C GLU A 175 28.31 -21.50 -8.78
N GLN A 176 29.42 -20.82 -8.53
CA GLN A 176 29.37 -19.60 -7.72
C GLN A 176 28.68 -18.46 -8.49
N PRO A 177 27.75 -17.71 -7.85
CA PRO A 177 27.07 -16.59 -8.48
C PRO A 177 28.09 -15.52 -8.91
N GLY A 178 28.24 -15.33 -10.23
CA GLY A 178 29.25 -14.45 -10.84
C GLY A 178 30.17 -15.12 -11.87
N SER A 179 30.05 -16.44 -12.08
CA SER A 179 30.76 -17.18 -13.14
C SER A 179 30.30 -16.73 -14.55
N LEU A 180 31.23 -16.20 -15.35
CA LEU A 180 31.00 -15.50 -16.62
C LEU A 180 30.78 -16.40 -17.85
N ASN A 181 30.47 -17.69 -17.70
CA ASN A 181 30.39 -18.64 -18.82
C ASN A 181 28.97 -18.95 -19.31
N ILE A 182 28.08 -17.95 -19.33
CA ILE A 182 26.82 -18.03 -20.08
C ILE A 182 27.11 -17.66 -21.54
N THR A 183 27.22 -18.66 -22.43
CA THR A 183 27.00 -18.40 -23.87
C THR A 183 25.53 -18.73 -24.18
N PRO A 184 24.72 -17.75 -24.62
CA PRO A 184 23.27 -17.91 -24.72
C PRO A 184 22.83 -18.94 -25.78
N PRO A 185 21.60 -19.49 -25.67
CA PRO A 185 21.11 -20.53 -26.55
C PRO A 185 20.78 -19.92 -27.92
N ASN A 186 21.46 -20.36 -28.97
CA ASN A 186 20.99 -20.10 -30.33
C ASN A 186 19.89 -21.10 -30.70
N LYS A 187 18.66 -20.58 -30.66
CA LYS A 187 17.47 -20.88 -31.48
C LYS A 187 17.41 -22.23 -32.21
N GLU A 188 16.44 -23.03 -31.76
CA GLU A 188 15.44 -23.80 -32.53
C GLU A 188 15.74 -24.18 -34.01
N GLY A 189 15.64 -25.49 -34.28
CA GLY A 189 14.78 -26.01 -35.36
C GLY A 189 15.43 -26.42 -36.69
N GLY A 190 15.39 -27.74 -36.95
CA GLY A 190 15.00 -28.30 -38.26
C GLY A 190 16.03 -28.37 -39.37
N GLY A 191 16.33 -29.59 -39.83
CA GLY A 191 16.86 -29.81 -41.18
C GLY A 191 15.74 -29.89 -42.21
N GLN A 192 15.81 -29.01 -43.21
CA GLN A 192 15.62 -29.30 -44.65
C GLN A 192 16.34 -28.22 -45.45
#